data_AF-A0A9D7X5X8-F1
#
_entry.id   AF-A0A9D7X5X8-F1
#
_cell.length_a   1.000
_cell.length_b   1.000
_cell.length_c   1.000
_cell.angle_alpha   90.00
_cell.angle_beta   90.00
_cell.angle_gamma   90.00
#
_symmetry.space_group_name_H-M   'P 1'
#
loop_
_entity.id
_entity.type
_entity.pdbx_description
1 polymer ?
#
loop_
_entity_poly.entity_id
_entity_poly.type
_entity_poly.pdbx_seq_one_letter_code
_entity_poly.pdbx_strand_id
1 'polypeptide(L)'
;MDLRQHEFACRSAQHWSGGRALTFSTPAVVGGAVTNAGTFAGTITSFTGSSFTNSGSVTLTNLPFAGSAVQTLDGSGSINTLTINNANGVTLGGTQTINTNLTLTSGRITLGNNNLLLGTSATLTGGTAANYCVTNGTGILRRRVPNTATNVLYPVGLATSYLPVNVQLTAGSTADDFSVRVESV
;
A
#
# COMPACT_ATOMS: atom_id res chain seq x y z
N MET A 1 -16.89 -0.37 -22.13
CA MET A 1 -16.00 -1.00 -23.13
C MET A 1 -14.89 -1.72 -22.36
N ASP A 2 -15.13 -3.00 -22.10
CA ASP A 2 -14.29 -3.91 -21.33
C ASP A 2 -13.12 -4.40 -22.20
N LEU A 3 -11.88 -4.06 -21.83
CA LEU A 3 -10.69 -4.47 -22.57
C LEU A 3 -10.31 -5.89 -22.12
N ARG A 4 -10.75 -6.91 -22.88
CA ARG A 4 -10.49 -8.32 -22.56
C ARG A 4 -9.07 -8.77 -22.97
N GLN A 5 -8.20 -8.84 -21.97
CA GLN A 5 -7.24 -9.90 -21.62
C GLN A 5 -6.14 -10.45 -22.58
N HIS A 6 -6.14 -10.30 -23.90
CA HIS A 6 -5.14 -11.06 -24.71
C HIS A 6 -3.86 -10.33 -25.16
N GLU A 7 -3.71 -9.01 -24.94
CA GLU A 7 -2.61 -8.24 -25.57
C GLU A 7 -1.60 -7.56 -24.63
N PHE A 8 -1.74 -7.64 -23.30
CA PHE A 8 -0.85 -6.91 -22.39
C PHE A 8 0.23 -7.75 -21.70
N ALA A 9 0.41 -9.01 -22.08
CA ALA A 9 1.39 -9.90 -21.46
C ALA A 9 2.86 -9.62 -21.86
N CYS A 10 3.15 -8.61 -22.68
CA CYS A 10 4.54 -8.35 -23.09
C CYS A 10 4.86 -6.85 -23.27
N ARG A 11 5.46 -6.24 -22.23
CA ARG A 11 6.42 -5.13 -22.31
C ARG A 11 5.96 -3.69 -22.63
N SER A 12 4.67 -3.33 -22.64
CA SER A 12 4.23 -1.93 -22.77
C SER A 12 3.61 -1.37 -21.48
N ALA A 13 3.82 -0.08 -21.22
CA ALA A 13 3.22 0.61 -20.08
C ALA A 13 1.69 0.48 -20.14
N GLN A 14 1.08 -0.03 -19.08
CA GLN A 14 -0.38 -0.18 -19.03
C GLN A 14 -0.99 1.12 -18.55
N HIS A 15 -1.68 1.82 -19.45
CA HIS A 15 -2.40 3.05 -19.14
C HIS A 15 -3.89 2.87 -19.41
N TRP A 16 -4.74 3.23 -18.45
CA TRP A 16 -6.15 3.49 -18.74
C TRP A 16 -6.63 4.78 -18.07
N SER A 17 -7.58 5.43 -18.75
CA SER A 17 -8.18 6.70 -18.36
C SER A 17 -9.27 6.54 -17.29
N GLY A 18 -9.64 7.66 -16.66
CA GLY A 18 -10.77 7.73 -15.73
C GLY A 18 -12.08 7.20 -16.30
N GLY A 19 -12.90 6.59 -15.44
CA GLY A 19 -14.19 5.99 -15.80
C GLY A 19 -14.12 4.63 -16.50
N ARG A 20 -12.93 4.05 -16.71
CA ARG A 20 -12.73 2.71 -17.27
C ARG A 20 -12.21 1.74 -16.22
N ALA A 21 -12.51 0.46 -16.39
CA ALA A 21 -11.97 -0.62 -15.58
C ALA A 21 -11.11 -1.55 -16.44
N LEU A 22 -9.93 -1.93 -15.95
CA LEU A 22 -9.25 -3.14 -16.38
C LEU A 22 -9.48 -4.22 -15.33
N THR A 23 -10.01 -5.35 -15.76
CA THR A 23 -10.35 -6.46 -14.87
C THR A 23 -9.54 -7.69 -15.23
N PHE A 24 -8.82 -8.24 -14.24
CA PHE A 24 -8.11 -9.50 -14.32
C PHE A 24 -9.02 -10.67 -13.94
N SER A 25 -9.67 -11.26 -14.93
CA SER A 25 -10.61 -12.38 -14.73
C SER A 25 -9.90 -13.71 -14.42
N THR A 26 -8.61 -13.80 -14.71
CA THR A 26 -7.74 -14.91 -14.31
C THR A 26 -6.49 -14.36 -13.63
N PRO A 27 -5.89 -15.10 -12.68
CA PRO A 27 -4.66 -14.66 -12.02
C PRO A 27 -3.54 -14.38 -13.02
N ALA A 28 -2.99 -13.17 -12.98
CA ALA A 28 -1.92 -12.74 -13.89
C ALA A 28 -0.72 -12.13 -13.13
N VAL A 29 0.46 -12.17 -13.75
CA VAL A 29 1.61 -11.35 -13.34
C VAL A 29 1.56 -10.05 -14.12
N VAL A 30 1.66 -8.92 -13.42
CA VAL A 30 1.72 -7.59 -14.04
C VAL A 30 3.14 -7.06 -13.95
N GLY A 31 3.76 -6.85 -15.12
CA GLY A 31 5.09 -6.24 -15.23
C GLY A 31 5.02 -4.84 -15.86
N GLY A 32 6.17 -4.17 -15.95
CA GLY A 32 6.27 -2.83 -16.54
C GLY A 32 5.63 -1.71 -15.71
N ALA A 33 5.72 -0.47 -16.19
CA ALA A 33 5.07 0.65 -15.52
C ALA A 33 3.54 0.60 -15.70
N VAL A 34 2.78 0.87 -14.64
CA VAL A 34 1.32 0.95 -14.64
C VAL A 34 0.87 2.37 -14.29
N THR A 35 -0.07 2.90 -15.06
CA THR A 35 -0.78 4.16 -14.77
C THR A 35 -2.28 3.91 -14.73
N ASN A 36 -2.83 3.86 -13.52
CA ASN A 36 -4.25 3.67 -13.25
C ASN A 36 -4.93 5.01 -12.93
N ALA A 37 -5.79 5.51 -13.81
CA ALA A 37 -6.69 6.63 -13.50
C ALA A 37 -8.17 6.20 -13.33
N GLY A 38 -8.46 4.90 -13.46
CA GLY A 38 -9.79 4.29 -13.40
C GLY A 38 -9.89 3.21 -12.33
N THR A 39 -10.34 2.00 -12.69
CA THR A 39 -10.43 0.86 -11.77
C THR A 39 -9.49 -0.28 -12.18
N PHE A 40 -8.58 -0.70 -11.29
CA PHE A 40 -7.71 -1.88 -11.42
C PHE A 40 -8.35 -3.03 -10.61
N ALA A 41 -9.01 -3.97 -11.28
CA ALA A 41 -9.89 -4.95 -10.63
C ALA A 41 -9.49 -6.40 -10.93
N GLY A 42 -10.06 -7.35 -10.18
CA GLY A 42 -9.87 -8.78 -10.39
C GLY A 42 -8.73 -9.37 -9.56
N THR A 43 -7.99 -10.33 -10.10
CA THR A 43 -6.92 -11.03 -9.38
C THR A 43 -5.60 -10.98 -10.13
N ILE A 44 -4.53 -10.58 -9.44
CA ILE A 44 -3.15 -10.73 -9.91
C ILE A 44 -2.36 -11.54 -8.88
N THR A 45 -1.32 -12.23 -9.32
CA THR A 45 -0.41 -12.99 -8.44
C THR A 45 0.79 -12.17 -8.00
N SER A 46 1.22 -11.20 -8.82
CA SER A 46 2.31 -10.28 -8.49
C SER A 46 2.32 -9.05 -9.40
N PHE A 47 2.74 -7.92 -8.84
CA PHE A 47 3.22 -6.76 -9.57
C PHE A 47 4.75 -6.72 -9.50
N THR A 48 5.40 -6.90 -10.64
CA THR A 48 6.87 -6.97 -10.79
C THR A 48 7.45 -5.76 -11.54
N GLY A 49 6.58 -4.84 -11.98
CA GLY A 49 6.96 -3.61 -12.66
C GLY A 49 7.69 -2.60 -11.77
N SER A 50 8.36 -1.63 -12.39
CA SER A 50 9.14 -0.61 -11.66
C SER A 50 8.26 0.40 -10.92
N SER A 51 7.13 0.80 -11.50
CA SER A 51 6.26 1.85 -10.95
C SER A 51 4.79 1.55 -11.17
N PHE A 52 3.98 1.82 -10.15
CA PHE A 52 2.52 1.77 -10.21
C PHE A 52 1.99 3.14 -9.77
N THR A 53 1.52 3.94 -10.72
CA THR A 53 0.86 5.22 -10.44
C THR A 53 -0.64 5.00 -10.33
N ASN A 54 -1.18 5.07 -9.11
CA ASN A 54 -2.58 4.92 -8.80
C ASN A 54 -3.24 6.28 -8.53
N SER A 55 -3.99 6.80 -9.49
CA SER A 55 -4.84 7.98 -9.35
C SER A 55 -6.34 7.64 -9.38
N GLY A 56 -6.68 6.34 -9.30
CA GLY A 56 -8.04 5.84 -9.30
C GLY A 56 -8.32 4.89 -8.14
N SER A 57 -8.94 3.76 -8.43
CA SER A 57 -9.25 2.70 -7.46
C SER A 57 -8.59 1.38 -7.86
N VAL A 58 -7.92 0.72 -6.91
CA VAL A 58 -7.44 -0.66 -7.05
C VAL A 58 -8.33 -1.55 -6.21
N THR A 59 -9.22 -2.28 -6.87
CA THR A 59 -10.17 -3.21 -6.26
C THR A 59 -9.75 -4.68 -6.44
N LEU A 60 -8.47 -4.90 -6.72
CA LEU A 60 -7.88 -6.23 -6.72
C LEU A 60 -8.14 -6.96 -5.40
N THR A 61 -8.24 -8.29 -5.47
CA THR A 61 -8.21 -9.16 -4.28
C THR A 61 -6.97 -8.90 -3.43
N ASN A 62 -5.83 -8.69 -4.09
CA ASN A 62 -4.57 -8.22 -3.51
C ASN A 62 -3.72 -7.55 -4.60
N LEU A 63 -3.05 -6.45 -4.26
CA LEU A 63 -1.96 -5.86 -5.05
C LEU A 63 -0.62 -6.22 -4.39
N PRO A 64 0.14 -7.22 -4.88
CA PRO A 64 1.40 -7.64 -4.28
C PRO A 64 2.58 -6.97 -5.00
N PHE A 65 3.30 -6.08 -4.34
CA PHE A 65 4.59 -5.59 -4.83
C PHE A 65 5.66 -6.66 -4.59
N ALA A 66 6.18 -7.26 -5.66
CA ALA A 66 7.08 -8.41 -5.62
C ALA A 66 8.21 -8.32 -6.66
N GLY A 67 8.68 -7.12 -6.97
CA GLY A 67 9.79 -6.89 -7.90
C GLY A 67 11.15 -7.29 -7.35
N SER A 68 12.14 -7.42 -8.24
CA SER A 68 13.55 -7.74 -7.89
C SER A 68 14.43 -6.51 -7.68
N ALA A 69 13.86 -5.31 -7.78
CA ALA A 69 14.49 -4.02 -7.51
C ALA A 69 13.53 -3.15 -6.70
N VAL A 70 13.97 -1.97 -6.24
CA VAL A 70 13.08 -1.00 -5.59
C VAL A 70 11.91 -0.67 -6.54
N GLN A 71 10.68 -0.71 -6.01
CA GLN A 71 9.49 -0.34 -6.76
C GLN A 71 8.89 0.97 -6.22
N THR A 72 8.18 1.70 -7.06
CA THR A 72 7.48 2.93 -6.66
C THR A 72 5.97 2.75 -6.72
N LEU A 73 5.27 3.16 -5.67
CA LEU A 73 3.82 3.30 -5.64
C LEU A 73 3.47 4.79 -5.57
N ASP A 74 2.91 5.33 -6.64
CA ASP A 74 2.68 6.76 -6.83
C ASP A 74 1.17 7.09 -6.99
N GLY A 75 0.83 8.37 -7.09
CA GLY A 75 -0.52 8.88 -7.22
C GLY A 75 -1.21 9.08 -5.86
N SER A 76 -2.51 9.35 -5.90
CA SER A 76 -3.33 9.69 -4.74
C SER A 76 -4.58 8.80 -4.57
N GLY A 77 -4.62 7.68 -5.28
CA GLY A 77 -5.76 6.79 -5.34
C GLY A 77 -5.94 5.91 -4.10
N SER A 78 -6.95 5.03 -4.19
CA SER A 78 -7.26 4.05 -3.16
C SER A 78 -6.92 2.63 -3.60
N ILE A 79 -6.57 1.78 -2.65
CA ILE A 79 -6.26 0.36 -2.84
C ILE A 79 -7.03 -0.42 -1.78
N ASN A 80 -7.74 -1.48 -2.14
CA ASN A 80 -8.42 -2.30 -1.14
C ASN A 80 -7.41 -3.08 -0.29
N THR A 81 -6.63 -3.94 -0.95
CA THR A 81 -5.66 -4.81 -0.28
C THR A 81 -4.29 -4.64 -0.92
N LEU A 82 -3.29 -4.31 -0.10
CA LEU A 82 -1.90 -4.10 -0.53
C LEU A 82 -0.98 -5.06 0.23
N THR A 83 -0.11 -5.75 -0.51
CA THR A 83 0.97 -6.56 0.07
C THR A 83 2.31 -6.01 -0.36
N ILE A 84 3.17 -5.72 0.60
CA ILE A 84 4.59 -5.42 0.37
C ILE A 84 5.37 -6.73 0.54
N ASN A 85 5.85 -7.28 -0.57
CA ASN A 85 6.65 -8.49 -0.63
C ASN A 85 7.87 -8.31 -1.54
N ASN A 86 8.56 -7.19 -1.36
CA ASN A 86 9.74 -6.83 -2.14
C ASN A 86 10.87 -6.50 -1.16
N ALA A 87 11.86 -7.40 -1.07
CA ALA A 87 12.98 -7.27 -0.15
C ALA A 87 13.83 -5.99 -0.39
N ASN A 88 13.82 -5.45 -1.61
CA ASN A 88 14.49 -4.19 -1.94
C ASN A 88 13.69 -2.95 -1.47
N GLY A 89 12.41 -3.13 -1.15
CA GLY A 89 11.52 -2.10 -0.65
C GLY A 89 10.63 -1.47 -1.72
N VAL A 90 9.65 -0.71 -1.22
CA VAL A 90 8.71 0.08 -2.01
C VAL A 90 8.78 1.53 -1.53
N THR A 91 8.82 2.49 -2.44
CA THR A 91 8.79 3.92 -2.10
C THR A 91 7.46 4.53 -2.52
N LEU A 92 6.86 5.34 -1.64
CA LEU A 92 5.69 6.15 -2.00
C LEU A 92 6.10 7.39 -2.80
N GLY A 93 5.58 7.51 -4.02
CA GLY A 93 5.62 8.74 -4.81
C GLY A 93 4.49 9.71 -4.45
N GLY A 94 3.37 9.18 -3.93
CA GLY A 94 2.19 9.96 -3.53
C GLY A 94 1.44 9.32 -2.37
N THR A 95 0.53 10.06 -1.74
CA THR A 95 -0.27 9.58 -0.59
C THR A 95 -1.21 8.46 -1.01
N GLN A 96 -1.23 7.34 -0.30
CA GLN A 96 -2.08 6.20 -0.63
C GLN A 96 -3.09 5.90 0.47
N THR A 97 -4.30 5.53 0.08
CA THR A 97 -5.34 5.03 1.01
C THR A 97 -5.54 3.53 0.84
N ILE A 98 -5.40 2.78 1.93
CA ILE A 98 -5.64 1.33 1.97
C ILE A 98 -6.96 1.06 2.70
N ASN A 99 -7.94 0.49 2.01
CA ASN A 99 -9.31 0.38 2.55
C ASN A 99 -9.55 -0.88 3.38
N THR A 100 -8.81 -1.98 3.14
CA THR A 100 -9.12 -3.30 3.72
C THR A 100 -7.94 -3.90 4.49
N ASN A 101 -6.78 -4.07 3.85
CA ASN A 101 -5.63 -4.67 4.53
C ASN A 101 -4.30 -4.24 3.92
N LEU A 102 -3.34 -3.91 4.80
CA LEU A 102 -1.93 -3.76 4.48
C LEU A 102 -1.16 -4.95 5.05
N THR A 103 -0.54 -5.75 4.19
CA THR A 103 0.33 -6.86 4.62
C THR A 103 1.79 -6.51 4.35
N LEU A 104 2.62 -6.53 5.38
CA LEU A 104 4.07 -6.34 5.30
C LEU A 104 4.76 -7.70 5.42
N THR A 105 5.13 -8.30 4.28
CA THR A 105 5.73 -9.64 4.21
C THR A 105 7.24 -9.57 4.10
N SER A 106 7.76 -8.78 3.15
CA SER A 106 9.21 -8.66 2.91
C SER A 106 9.55 -7.26 2.42
N GLY A 107 10.62 -6.70 2.99
CA GLY A 107 11.06 -5.33 2.77
C GLY A 107 10.20 -4.26 3.42
N ARG A 108 10.54 -3.01 3.16
CA ARG A 108 9.98 -1.82 3.82
C ARG A 108 9.20 -0.97 2.84
N ILE A 109 8.27 -0.17 3.34
CA ILE A 109 7.63 0.91 2.59
C ILE A 109 8.16 2.26 3.06
N THR A 110 8.83 3.00 2.19
CA THR A 110 9.40 4.33 2.49
C THR A 110 8.41 5.41 2.11
N LEU A 111 8.01 6.22 3.09
CA LEU A 111 6.93 7.19 2.94
C LEU A 111 7.41 8.54 2.36
N GLY A 112 8.64 8.98 2.66
CA GLY A 112 9.10 10.32 2.32
C GLY A 112 8.15 11.38 2.88
N ASN A 113 7.60 12.24 2.01
CA ASN A 113 6.63 13.28 2.37
C ASN A 113 5.17 12.84 2.17
N ASN A 114 4.95 11.57 1.84
CA ASN A 114 3.63 11.04 1.49
C ASN A 114 3.04 10.25 2.66
N ASN A 115 1.71 10.24 2.75
CA ASN A 115 1.03 9.55 3.83
C ASN A 115 0.57 8.16 3.39
N LEU A 116 0.63 7.20 4.31
CA LEU A 116 -0.02 5.91 4.17
C LEU A 116 -1.23 5.88 5.12
N LEU A 117 -2.42 5.90 4.53
CA LEU A 117 -3.67 6.05 5.24
C LEU A 117 -4.42 4.73 5.25
N LEU A 118 -4.63 4.13 6.42
CA LEU A 118 -5.51 2.97 6.56
C LEU A 118 -6.93 3.45 6.86
N GLY A 119 -7.90 2.95 6.08
CA GLY A 119 -9.32 3.19 6.31
C GLY A 119 -9.79 2.68 7.67
N THR A 120 -10.99 3.08 8.09
CA THR A 120 -11.53 2.81 9.43
C THR A 120 -11.59 1.33 9.80
N SER A 121 -11.88 0.47 8.82
CA SER A 121 -11.91 -1.00 8.97
C SER A 121 -10.64 -1.69 8.47
N ALA A 122 -9.63 -0.92 8.03
CA ALA A 122 -8.44 -1.50 7.44
C ALA A 122 -7.52 -2.10 8.51
N THR A 123 -7.03 -3.30 8.22
CA THR A 123 -6.11 -4.03 9.10
C THR A 123 -4.66 -3.88 8.62
N LEU A 124 -3.72 -4.18 9.52
CA LEU A 124 -2.30 -4.27 9.21
C LEU A 124 -1.81 -5.61 9.75
N THR A 125 -1.18 -6.41 8.89
CA THR A 125 -0.58 -7.70 9.24
C THR A 125 0.92 -7.68 8.93
N GLY A 126 1.73 -8.35 9.77
CA GLY A 126 3.19 -8.27 9.72
C GLY A 126 3.70 -7.09 10.57
N GLY A 127 4.68 -6.34 10.08
CA GLY A 127 5.15 -5.16 10.79
C GLY A 127 6.27 -5.45 11.79
N THR A 128 7.35 -6.08 11.35
CA THR A 128 8.52 -6.45 12.19
C THR A 128 9.73 -5.57 11.88
N ALA A 129 10.85 -5.78 12.57
CA ALA A 129 12.12 -5.11 12.24
C ALA A 129 12.63 -5.36 10.82
N ALA A 130 12.16 -6.44 10.16
CA ALA A 130 12.48 -6.74 8.76
C ALA A 130 11.54 -6.04 7.77
N ASN A 131 10.32 -5.68 8.19
CA ASN A 131 9.25 -5.18 7.31
C ASN A 131 8.34 -4.16 8.01
N TYR A 132 8.61 -2.87 7.79
CA TYR A 132 7.95 -1.76 8.48
C TYR A 132 7.84 -0.51 7.59
N CYS A 133 7.10 0.50 8.04
CA CYS A 133 6.95 1.79 7.38
C CYS A 133 8.11 2.72 7.77
N VAL A 134 8.92 3.16 6.80
CA VAL A 134 10.01 4.10 7.03
C VAL A 134 9.48 5.53 6.87
N THR A 135 9.55 6.32 7.95
CA THR A 135 9.11 7.72 8.00
C THR A 135 10.32 8.66 7.99
N ASN A 136 10.93 8.86 6.82
CA ASN A 136 12.16 9.64 6.61
C ASN A 136 11.91 11.05 6.03
N GLY A 137 10.71 11.59 6.24
CA GLY A 137 10.27 12.91 5.78
C GLY A 137 9.03 13.32 6.58
N THR A 138 8.13 14.11 5.98
CA THR A 138 6.91 14.56 6.67
C THR A 138 5.77 13.54 6.69
N GLY A 139 5.92 12.43 5.96
CA GLY A 139 4.91 11.39 5.79
C GLY A 139 4.58 10.63 7.08
N ILE A 140 3.31 10.27 7.23
CA ILE A 140 2.81 9.54 8.41
C ILE A 140 2.13 8.22 8.03
N LEU A 141 2.11 7.28 8.98
CA LEU A 141 1.19 6.15 8.97
C LEU A 141 -0.03 6.53 9.82
N ARG A 142 -1.21 6.61 9.20
CA ARG A 142 -2.48 6.84 9.92
C ARG A 142 -3.30 5.56 9.97
N ARG A 143 -3.81 5.23 11.15
CA ARG A 143 -4.69 4.06 11.36
C ARG A 143 -5.76 4.39 12.40
N ARG A 144 -6.88 3.67 12.33
CA ARG A 144 -7.91 3.67 13.36
C ARG A 144 -7.44 2.90 14.59
N VAL A 145 -7.61 3.49 15.78
CA VAL A 145 -7.47 2.81 17.07
C VAL A 145 -8.88 2.60 17.63
N PRO A 146 -9.32 1.34 17.84
CA PRO A 146 -10.63 1.06 18.39
C PRO A 146 -10.67 1.34 19.89
N ASN A 147 -11.88 1.63 20.38
CA ASN A 147 -12.21 1.88 21.79
C ASN A 147 -12.49 0.57 22.55
N THR A 148 -11.71 -0.48 22.27
CA THR A 148 -11.92 -1.84 22.78
C THR A 148 -10.80 -2.30 23.72
N ALA A 149 -9.97 -1.39 24.22
CA ALA A 149 -8.78 -1.72 25.02
C ALA A 149 -7.84 -2.73 24.32
N THR A 150 -7.69 -2.59 23.01
CA THR A 150 -6.82 -3.43 22.18
C THR A 150 -5.63 -2.63 21.68
N ASN A 151 -4.42 -3.19 21.80
CA ASN A 151 -3.22 -2.60 21.24
C ASN A 151 -3.27 -2.59 19.72
N VAL A 152 -3.04 -1.43 19.13
CA VAL A 152 -2.84 -1.24 17.69
C VAL A 152 -1.37 -0.92 17.44
N LEU A 153 -0.67 -1.84 16.75
CA LEU A 153 0.74 -1.72 16.40
C LEU A 153 0.95 -0.72 15.25
N TYR A 154 1.79 0.28 15.43
CA TYR A 154 2.33 1.11 14.36
C TYR A 154 3.77 0.65 14.10
N PRO A 155 4.00 -0.19 13.06
CA PRO A 155 5.34 -0.63 12.72
C PRO A 155 6.03 0.48 11.90
N VAL A 156 6.55 1.48 12.59
CA VAL A 156 7.25 2.62 12.00
C VAL A 156 8.74 2.60 12.36
N GLY A 157 9.53 3.39 11.64
CA GLY A 157 10.96 3.51 11.90
C GLY A 157 11.66 4.47 10.95
N LEU A 158 12.97 4.59 11.11
CA LEU A 158 13.88 5.23 10.16
C LEU A 158 14.48 4.19 9.22
N ALA A 159 15.33 4.62 8.28
CA ALA A 159 15.95 3.75 7.28
C ALA A 159 16.72 2.56 7.88
N THR A 160 17.24 2.69 9.09
CA THR A 160 18.07 1.66 9.75
C THR A 160 17.54 1.23 11.13
N SER A 161 16.46 1.85 11.61
CA SER A 161 15.98 1.65 12.99
C SER A 161 14.48 1.42 13.01
N TYR A 162 14.05 0.26 13.50
CA TYR A 162 12.65 -0.06 13.75
C TYR A 162 12.25 0.42 15.14
N LEU A 163 11.26 1.32 15.22
CA LEU A 163 10.84 2.03 16.43
C LEU A 163 9.32 1.94 16.56
N PRO A 164 8.76 0.73 16.81
CA PRO A 164 7.33 0.53 16.83
C PRO A 164 6.66 1.20 18.02
N VAL A 165 5.40 1.56 17.83
CA VAL A 165 4.54 2.09 18.90
C VAL A 165 3.27 1.25 18.97
N ASN A 166 2.82 0.92 20.18
CA ASN A 166 1.46 0.41 20.39
C ASN A 166 0.60 1.53 20.94
N VAL A 167 -0.53 1.78 20.29
CA VAL A 167 -1.54 2.75 20.76
C VAL A 167 -2.79 1.97 21.16
N GLN A 168 -3.35 2.31 22.31
CA GLN A 168 -4.59 1.73 22.81
C GLN A 168 -5.48 2.83 23.37
N LEU A 169 -6.78 2.72 23.13
CA LEU A 169 -7.79 3.53 23.78
C LEU A 169 -8.52 2.72 24.86
N THR A 170 -8.91 3.40 25.92
CA THR A 170 -9.73 2.82 27.00
C THR A 170 -11.05 2.28 26.44
N ALA A 171 -11.51 1.14 26.97
CA ALA A 171 -12.78 0.55 26.55
C ALA A 171 -13.94 1.55 26.78
N GLY A 172 -14.77 1.74 25.76
CA GLY A 172 -15.94 2.65 25.83
C GLY A 172 -15.63 4.14 25.59
N SER A 173 -14.37 4.52 25.31
CA SER A 173 -14.06 5.87 24.82
C SER A 173 -14.56 6.09 23.39
N THR A 174 -14.26 7.24 22.78
CA THR A 174 -14.45 7.43 21.34
C THR A 174 -13.26 6.84 20.59
N ALA A 175 -13.51 5.96 19.62
CA ALA A 175 -12.45 5.47 18.73
C ALA A 175 -11.96 6.61 17.81
N ASP A 176 -10.68 6.61 17.45
CA ASP A 176 -10.08 7.72 16.70
C ASP A 176 -8.96 7.26 15.74
N ASP A 177 -8.62 8.11 14.78
CA ASP A 177 -7.52 7.90 13.85
C ASP A 177 -6.24 8.56 14.37
N PHE A 178 -5.24 7.76 14.71
CA PHE A 178 -3.93 8.26 15.12
C PHE A 178 -2.93 8.21 13.97
N SER A 179 -2.14 9.29 13.86
CA SER A 179 -1.05 9.42 12.90
C SER A 179 0.29 9.29 13.63
N VAL A 180 1.18 8.43 13.14
CA VAL A 180 2.48 8.18 13.75
C VAL A 180 3.59 8.37 12.73
N ARG A 181 4.65 9.05 13.15
CA ARG A 181 5.97 9.08 12.50
C ARG A 181 7.07 9.11 13.54
N VAL A 182 8.26 8.67 13.13
CA VAL A 182 9.51 8.94 13.86
C VAL A 182 10.10 10.23 13.33
N GLU A 183 10.51 11.12 14.24
CA GLU A 183 11.26 12.32 13.91
C GLU A 183 12.73 12.09 14.26
N SER A 184 13.62 12.29 13.28
CA SER A 184 15.06 12.34 13.55
C SER A 184 15.39 13.72 14.10
N VAL A 185 15.97 13.76 15.30
CA VAL A 185 16.57 14.97 15.89
C VAL A 185 17.86 15.36 15.17
#